data_AF-A0A9E7ELL7-F1
#
_entry.id   AF-A0A9E7ELL7-F1
#
_cell.length_a   1.000
_cell.length_b   1.000
_cell.length_c   1.000
_cell.angle_alpha   90.00
_cell.angle_beta   90.00
_cell.angle_gamma   90.00
#
_symmetry.space_group_name_H-M   'P 1'
#
loop_
_entity.id
_entity.type
_entity.pdbx_description
1 polymer ?
#
loop_
_entity_poly.entity_id
_entity_poly.type
_entity_poly.pdbx_seq_one_letter_code
_entity_poly.pdbx_strand_id
1 'polypeptide(L)'
;MAEEPKKGDAVGSGVGGREAEEEQVVNPWEVTAKDGGKIDYDKLIEKFGCQRLEESLVRRVERLTGRPAHVFLRRGVFFAHRDFNEILDVYERGEKFYLYTGRGPSSEALHFGHLDPYFRMTRDVAPRIGYQKPALIESSFFPALQGETGKMSASDPNSAIYVTDSSKGIKNKVNRYAFSGGQDSIENHRKYGANLEVDIPVKYLGFFLEDDAELDHIRKEYGAGRMLTGEVKKRLIEVLSELVERHQRARAAVTDEMVDAFMAARPLPHMFS
;
A
#
# COMPACT_ATOMS: atom_id res chain seq x y z
N MET A 1 -5.98 -3.00 -79.25
CA MET A 1 -4.66 -3.26 -78.66
C MET A 1 -4.10 -1.95 -78.16
N ALA A 2 -4.04 -1.78 -76.83
CA ALA A 2 -3.13 -0.88 -76.13
C ALA A 2 -3.32 -1.13 -74.62
N GLU A 3 -2.32 -1.76 -74.00
CA GLU A 3 -2.18 -1.93 -72.56
C GLU A 3 -1.80 -0.60 -71.88
N GLU A 4 -2.18 -0.48 -70.61
CA GLU A 4 -1.94 0.64 -69.71
C GLU A 4 -0.46 0.86 -69.35
N PRO A 5 -0.03 2.10 -69.09
CA PRO A 5 1.33 2.40 -68.64
C PRO A 5 1.47 2.34 -67.11
N LYS A 6 2.64 1.86 -66.66
CA LYS A 6 3.11 1.89 -65.26
C LYS A 6 3.50 3.32 -64.82
N LYS A 7 3.21 3.65 -63.57
CA LYS A 7 3.84 4.70 -62.74
C LYS A 7 4.29 4.00 -61.44
N GLY A 8 5.52 4.14 -60.92
CA GLY A 8 6.38 5.31 -60.90
C GLY A 8 6.38 5.83 -59.46
N ASP A 9 7.52 5.66 -58.78
CA ASP A 9 7.76 5.82 -57.34
C ASP A 9 7.28 7.15 -56.73
N ALA A 10 6.79 7.07 -55.48
CA ALA A 10 6.63 8.22 -54.60
C ALA A 10 7.16 7.91 -53.20
N VAL A 11 8.14 8.72 -52.82
CA VAL A 11 8.87 8.79 -51.55
C VAL A 11 7.91 8.87 -50.36
N GLY A 12 7.97 7.86 -49.49
CA GLY A 12 7.29 7.85 -48.18
C GLY A 12 8.21 8.39 -47.09
N SER A 13 8.00 9.65 -46.73
CA SER A 13 8.60 10.35 -45.61
C SER A 13 8.42 9.58 -44.30
N GLY A 14 9.54 9.34 -43.60
CA GLY A 14 9.55 8.81 -42.25
C GLY A 14 8.80 9.73 -41.29
N VAL A 15 7.72 9.21 -40.73
CA VAL A 15 7.15 9.71 -39.48
C VAL A 15 7.51 8.67 -38.44
N GLY A 16 8.56 8.97 -37.67
CA GLY A 16 8.85 8.26 -36.44
C GLY A 16 7.62 8.36 -35.54
N GLY A 17 6.90 7.25 -35.41
CA GLY A 17 5.93 7.09 -34.34
C GLY A 17 6.67 7.28 -33.03
N ARG A 18 6.31 8.33 -32.28
CA ARG A 18 6.59 8.32 -30.84
C ARG A 18 5.83 7.12 -30.32
N GLU A 19 6.56 6.08 -29.92
CA GLU A 19 6.02 5.04 -29.07
C GLU A 19 5.35 5.77 -27.90
N ALA A 20 4.03 5.57 -27.77
CA ALA A 20 3.35 6.00 -26.56
C ALA A 20 4.00 5.19 -25.44
N GLU A 21 4.83 5.84 -24.61
CA GLU A 21 5.36 5.20 -23.42
C GLU A 21 4.15 4.73 -22.60
N GLU A 22 3.97 3.42 -22.44
CA GLU A 22 2.94 2.89 -21.57
C GLU A 22 3.21 3.36 -20.14
N GLU A 23 2.43 4.33 -19.68
CA GLU A 23 2.48 4.84 -18.31
C GLU A 23 1.79 3.88 -17.35
N GLN A 24 2.24 3.83 -16.10
CA GLN A 24 1.50 3.14 -15.03
C GLN A 24 0.07 3.69 -14.88
N VAL A 25 -0.90 2.80 -14.66
CA VAL A 25 -2.30 3.15 -14.43
C VAL A 25 -2.60 2.97 -12.94
N VAL A 26 -2.99 4.04 -12.26
CA VAL A 26 -3.43 3.98 -10.86
C VAL A 26 -4.72 4.78 -10.72
N ASN A 27 -5.83 4.09 -10.50
CA ASN A 27 -7.15 4.67 -10.32
C ASN A 27 -8.01 3.79 -9.36
N PRO A 28 -9.29 4.12 -9.08
CA PRO A 28 -10.10 3.35 -8.15
C PRO A 28 -10.38 1.90 -8.58
N TRP A 29 -10.25 1.59 -9.86
CA TRP A 29 -10.65 0.32 -10.45
C TRP A 29 -9.44 -0.53 -10.83
N GLU A 30 -8.35 0.10 -11.26
CA GLU A 30 -7.20 -0.55 -11.85
C GLU A 30 -5.88 0.01 -11.29
N VAL A 31 -4.94 -0.90 -11.05
CA VAL A 31 -3.56 -0.60 -10.66
C VAL A 31 -2.65 -1.49 -11.51
N THR A 32 -1.96 -0.91 -12.48
CA THR A 32 -0.99 -1.61 -13.32
C THR A 32 0.31 -0.82 -13.38
N ALA A 33 1.42 -1.50 -13.15
CA ALA A 33 2.75 -0.93 -13.34
C ALA A 33 3.18 -1.04 -14.80
N LYS A 34 4.07 -0.13 -15.23
CA LYS A 34 4.69 -0.18 -16.55
C LYS A 34 5.42 -1.51 -16.73
N ASP A 35 5.18 -2.21 -17.84
CA ASP A 35 5.80 -3.49 -18.21
C ASP A 35 5.67 -4.62 -17.16
N GLY A 36 4.66 -4.55 -16.29
CA GLY A 36 4.58 -5.48 -15.15
C GLY A 36 5.71 -5.29 -14.13
N GLY A 37 6.26 -4.08 -14.04
CA GLY A 37 7.24 -3.69 -13.04
C GLY A 37 6.62 -3.29 -11.70
N LYS A 38 7.31 -2.39 -11.00
CA LYS A 38 6.86 -1.81 -9.72
C LYS A 38 6.16 -0.47 -9.95
N ILE A 39 5.21 -0.14 -9.08
CA ILE A 39 4.59 1.19 -9.06
C ILE A 39 5.61 2.24 -8.63
N ASP A 40 5.76 3.26 -9.46
CA ASP A 40 6.61 4.42 -9.21
C ASP A 40 5.81 5.46 -8.42
N TYR A 41 5.96 5.42 -7.09
CA TYR A 41 5.23 6.30 -6.19
C TYR A 41 5.65 7.77 -6.29
N ASP A 42 6.87 8.08 -6.74
CA ASP A 42 7.30 9.47 -6.93
C ASP A 42 6.59 10.10 -8.12
N LYS A 43 6.46 9.36 -9.23
CA LYS A 43 5.60 9.78 -10.35
C LYS A 43 4.12 9.94 -9.94
N LEU A 44 3.62 9.15 -8.99
CA LEU A 44 2.27 9.34 -8.48
C LEU A 44 2.14 10.64 -7.69
N ILE A 45 3.13 10.99 -6.85
CA ILE A 45 3.14 12.27 -6.13
C ILE A 45 3.02 13.43 -7.11
N GLU A 46 3.83 13.42 -8.17
CA GLU A 46 3.81 14.46 -9.21
C GLU A 46 2.48 14.50 -9.97
N LYS A 47 2.02 13.34 -10.49
CA LYS A 47 0.78 13.21 -11.28
C LYS A 47 -0.46 13.66 -10.52
N PHE A 48 -0.54 13.31 -9.23
CA PHE A 48 -1.67 13.67 -8.39
C PHE A 48 -1.47 15.02 -7.68
N GLY A 49 -0.28 15.63 -7.74
CA GLY A 49 0.02 16.91 -7.09
C GLY A 49 0.00 16.82 -5.57
N CYS A 50 0.40 15.67 -5.01
CA CYS A 50 0.56 15.47 -3.58
C CYS A 50 1.94 16.02 -3.12
N GLN A 51 2.15 16.06 -1.82
CA GLN A 51 3.46 16.32 -1.22
C GLN A 51 4.02 15.01 -0.66
N ARG A 52 5.34 14.83 -0.72
CA ARG A 52 6.02 13.69 -0.09
C ARG A 52 5.89 13.81 1.43
N LEU A 53 5.54 12.71 2.10
CA LEU A 53 5.60 12.64 3.55
C LEU A 53 7.06 12.44 3.97
N GLU A 54 7.70 13.55 4.31
CA GLU A 54 9.11 13.57 4.71
C GLU A 54 9.30 13.13 6.17
N GLU A 55 10.51 12.66 6.48
CA GLU A 55 10.94 12.30 7.82
C GLU A 55 10.82 13.47 8.83
N SER A 56 10.90 14.71 8.35
CA SER A 56 10.65 15.93 9.14
C SER A 56 9.24 15.95 9.74
N LEU A 57 8.23 15.53 8.97
CA LEU A 57 6.84 15.43 9.42
C LEU A 57 6.63 14.23 10.35
N VAL A 58 7.30 13.10 10.09
CA VAL A 58 7.28 11.94 11.00
C VAL A 58 7.78 12.35 12.38
N ARG A 59 8.96 12.98 12.46
CA ARG A 59 9.49 13.52 13.73
C ARG A 59 8.57 14.55 14.38
N ARG A 60 7.86 15.35 13.57
CA ARG A 60 6.89 16.33 14.09
C ARG A 60 5.69 15.63 14.75
N VAL A 61 5.18 14.54 14.17
CA VAL A 61 4.13 13.70 14.78
C VAL A 61 4.60 13.16 16.13
N GLU A 62 5.84 12.65 16.21
CA GLU A 62 6.38 12.12 17.47
C GLU A 62 6.48 13.18 18.55
N ARG A 63 7.02 14.35 18.19
CA ARG A 63 7.16 15.48 19.11
C ARG A 63 5.80 15.95 19.63
N LEU A 64 4.80 16.10 18.76
CA LEU A 64 3.49 16.61 19.13
C LEU A 64 2.70 15.58 19.96
N THR A 65 2.78 14.30 19.63
CA THR A 65 2.00 13.26 20.30
C THR A 65 2.69 12.68 21.54
N GLY A 66 4.00 12.90 21.71
CA GLY A 66 4.81 12.30 22.77
C GLY A 66 4.92 10.76 22.64
N ARG A 67 4.65 10.21 21.45
CA ARG A 67 4.64 8.77 21.18
C ARG A 67 5.48 8.46 19.94
N PRO A 68 6.10 7.27 19.86
CA PRO A 68 6.74 6.82 18.64
C PRO A 68 5.75 6.85 17.47
N ALA A 69 6.19 7.32 16.30
CA ALA A 69 5.35 7.38 15.11
C ALA A 69 4.98 5.95 14.70
N HIS A 70 3.78 5.74 14.15
CA HIS A 70 3.36 4.41 13.72
C HIS A 70 4.35 3.82 12.68
N VAL A 71 4.52 2.49 12.64
CA VAL A 71 5.42 1.81 11.69
C VAL A 71 5.17 2.22 10.23
N PHE A 72 3.92 2.49 9.87
CA PHE A 72 3.56 2.94 8.53
C PHE A 72 4.07 4.34 8.16
N LEU A 73 4.26 5.22 9.15
CA LEU A 73 4.92 6.51 8.93
C LEU A 73 6.43 6.31 8.84
N ARG A 74 7.03 5.62 9.84
CA ARG A 74 8.48 5.40 9.91
C ARG A 74 9.05 4.65 8.71
N ARG A 75 8.26 3.73 8.13
CA ARG A 75 8.67 2.87 7.01
C ARG A 75 8.18 3.38 5.65
N GLY A 76 7.62 4.60 5.58
CA GLY A 76 7.17 5.20 4.33
C GLY A 76 6.01 4.48 3.64
N VAL A 77 5.22 3.71 4.40
CA VAL A 77 3.98 3.10 3.88
C VAL A 77 2.97 4.20 3.61
N PHE A 78 2.80 5.15 4.54
CA PHE A 78 2.22 6.44 4.22
C PHE A 78 3.32 7.31 3.60
N PHE A 79 3.26 7.49 2.28
CA PHE A 79 4.36 8.06 1.49
C PHE A 79 4.08 9.49 1.01
N ALA A 80 2.80 9.88 0.93
CA ALA A 80 2.38 11.18 0.44
C ALA A 80 1.25 11.77 1.29
N HIS A 81 1.05 13.08 1.18
CA HIS A 81 0.01 13.80 1.88
C HIS A 81 -0.48 15.04 1.13
N ARG A 82 -1.58 15.63 1.63
CA ARG A 82 -2.02 16.99 1.32
C ARG A 82 -2.40 17.69 2.61
N ASP A 83 -1.82 18.86 2.85
CA ASP A 83 -2.12 19.73 4.00
C ASP A 83 -1.98 19.02 5.37
N PHE A 84 -1.24 17.90 5.46
CA PHE A 84 -0.99 17.21 6.73
C PHE A 84 -0.25 18.11 7.73
N ASN A 85 0.64 18.96 7.25
CA ASN A 85 1.29 19.98 8.07
C ASN A 85 0.28 20.93 8.73
N GLU A 86 -0.81 21.30 8.04
CA GLU A 86 -1.86 22.16 8.60
C GLU A 86 -2.62 21.46 9.72
N ILE A 87 -2.85 20.14 9.61
CA ILE A 87 -3.44 19.34 10.70
C ILE A 87 -2.52 19.32 11.92
N LEU A 88 -1.20 19.22 11.71
CA LEU A 88 -0.23 19.29 12.80
C LEU A 88 -0.23 20.68 13.45
N ASP A 89 -0.42 21.76 12.67
CA ASP A 89 -0.57 23.11 13.21
C ASP A 89 -1.86 23.25 14.03
N VAL A 90 -2.98 22.70 13.55
CA VAL A 90 -4.27 22.66 14.28
C VAL A 90 -4.11 21.93 15.61
N TYR A 91 -3.47 20.76 15.60
CA TYR A 91 -3.20 19.99 16.82
C TYR A 91 -2.30 20.76 17.80
N GLU A 92 -1.23 21.40 17.31
CA GLU A 92 -0.30 22.18 18.13
C GLU A 92 -0.96 23.40 18.79
N ARG A 93 -1.99 23.98 18.15
CA ARG A 93 -2.81 25.07 18.74
C ARG A 93 -3.89 24.59 19.71
N GLY A 94 -4.05 23.28 19.91
CA GLY A 94 -5.14 22.72 20.71
C GLY A 94 -6.51 22.84 20.04
N GLU A 95 -6.54 23.09 18.73
CA GLU A 95 -7.77 23.12 17.95
C GLU A 95 -8.23 21.69 17.60
N LYS A 96 -9.54 21.54 17.37
CA LYS A 96 -10.15 20.23 17.11
C LYS A 96 -10.17 19.93 15.62
N PHE A 97 -9.86 18.68 15.28
CA PHE A 97 -10.13 18.09 13.97
C PHE A 97 -10.73 16.69 14.16
N TYR A 98 -11.15 16.08 13.07
CA TYR A 98 -11.69 14.72 13.08
C TYR A 98 -11.06 13.89 11.95
N LEU A 99 -11.08 12.57 12.11
CA LEU A 99 -10.63 11.62 11.10
C LEU A 99 -11.82 11.12 10.30
N TYR A 100 -11.63 10.98 8.99
CA TYR A 100 -12.60 10.38 8.09
C TYR A 100 -11.91 9.34 7.20
N THR A 101 -12.48 8.14 7.17
CA THR A 101 -12.13 7.07 6.24
C THR A 101 -13.42 6.32 5.87
N GLY A 102 -13.37 5.54 4.80
CA GLY A 102 -14.52 4.75 4.34
C GLY A 102 -14.19 3.27 4.19
N ARG A 103 -15.13 2.52 3.65
CA ARG A 103 -14.88 1.19 3.07
C ARG A 103 -16.00 0.85 2.09
N GLY A 104 -15.68 0.59 0.83
CA GLY A 104 -16.66 0.01 -0.09
C GLY A 104 -16.98 -1.43 0.34
N PRO A 105 -18.25 -1.83 0.56
CA PRO A 105 -18.58 -3.15 1.12
C PRO A 105 -18.13 -4.34 0.25
N SER A 106 -17.74 -4.09 -1.00
CA SER A 106 -17.32 -5.11 -1.98
C SER A 106 -15.81 -5.19 -2.27
N SER A 107 -14.99 -4.19 -1.92
CA SER A 107 -13.52 -4.33 -2.06
C SER A 107 -12.94 -5.12 -0.87
N GLU A 108 -11.64 -5.47 -0.82
CA GLU A 108 -10.99 -6.10 0.35
C GLU A 108 -10.15 -5.13 1.19
N ALA A 109 -9.66 -4.06 0.56
CA ALA A 109 -8.93 -2.97 1.21
C ALA A 109 -9.17 -1.65 0.45
N LEU A 110 -9.19 -0.53 1.18
CA LEU A 110 -9.03 0.80 0.58
C LEU A 110 -7.56 1.13 0.41
N HIS A 111 -7.24 1.90 -0.63
CA HIS A 111 -5.88 2.29 -0.98
C HIS A 111 -5.91 3.60 -1.76
N PHE A 112 -4.75 4.23 -1.95
CA PHE A 112 -4.54 5.50 -2.69
C PHE A 112 -5.44 5.64 -3.93
N GLY A 113 -5.41 4.64 -4.83
CA GLY A 113 -6.21 4.67 -6.06
C GLY A 113 -7.72 4.85 -5.85
N HIS A 114 -8.30 4.32 -4.76
CA HIS A 114 -9.74 4.41 -4.50
C HIS A 114 -10.17 5.78 -3.98
N LEU A 115 -9.31 6.49 -3.24
CA LEU A 115 -9.72 7.64 -2.43
C LEU A 115 -9.27 8.97 -3.02
N ASP A 116 -8.05 9.06 -3.59
CA ASP A 116 -7.50 10.35 -4.03
C ASP A 116 -8.39 11.08 -5.06
N PRO A 117 -8.99 10.44 -6.09
CA PRO A 117 -9.84 11.14 -7.04
C PRO A 117 -11.07 11.81 -6.39
N TYR A 118 -11.70 11.15 -5.42
CA TYR A 118 -12.86 11.69 -4.72
C TYR A 118 -12.46 12.87 -3.83
N PHE A 119 -11.39 12.73 -3.06
CA PHE A 119 -10.96 13.80 -2.16
C PHE A 119 -10.34 14.99 -2.89
N ARG A 120 -9.70 14.77 -4.04
CA ARG A 120 -9.26 15.85 -4.92
C ARG A 120 -10.44 16.70 -5.38
N MET A 121 -11.51 16.07 -5.87
CA MET A 121 -12.76 16.77 -6.21
C MET A 121 -13.36 17.47 -4.98
N THR A 122 -13.40 16.82 -3.81
CA THR A 122 -13.90 17.43 -2.57
C THR A 122 -13.12 18.70 -2.20
N ARG A 123 -11.79 18.68 -2.34
CA ARG A 123 -10.92 19.84 -2.04
C ARG A 123 -11.14 21.02 -3.00
N ASP A 124 -11.52 20.75 -4.26
CA ASP A 124 -11.83 21.80 -5.23
C ASP A 124 -13.18 22.47 -4.95
N VAL A 125 -14.15 21.70 -4.43
CA VAL A 125 -15.50 22.18 -4.13
C VAL A 125 -15.61 22.83 -2.75
N ALA A 126 -14.94 22.29 -1.72
CA ALA A 126 -15.12 22.69 -0.32
C ALA A 126 -15.06 24.22 -0.10
N PRO A 127 -14.07 24.97 -0.64
CA PRO A 127 -14.02 26.42 -0.46
C PRO A 127 -15.21 27.16 -1.10
N ARG A 128 -15.78 26.63 -2.19
CA ARG A 128 -16.90 27.24 -2.91
C ARG A 128 -18.22 27.17 -2.13
N ILE A 129 -18.29 26.25 -1.18
CA ILE A 129 -19.45 26.04 -0.30
C ILE A 129 -19.14 26.42 1.16
N GLY A 130 -18.05 27.16 1.41
CA GLY A 130 -17.71 27.70 2.73
C GLY A 130 -17.10 26.70 3.72
N TYR A 131 -16.61 25.55 3.24
CA TYR A 131 -15.93 24.56 4.07
C TYR A 131 -14.41 24.57 3.87
N GLN A 132 -13.69 24.06 4.86
CA GLN A 132 -12.24 23.84 4.80
C GLN A 132 -11.91 22.65 3.90
N LYS A 133 -10.74 22.70 3.27
CA LYS A 133 -10.23 21.56 2.50
C LYS A 133 -9.85 20.42 3.45
N PRO A 134 -10.26 19.16 3.16
CA PRO A 134 -9.78 18.03 3.95
C PRO A 134 -8.30 17.77 3.68
N ALA A 135 -7.52 17.51 4.73
CA ALA A 135 -6.16 17.00 4.62
C ALA A 135 -6.16 15.49 4.36
N LEU A 136 -5.08 14.97 3.75
CA LEU A 136 -4.93 13.56 3.38
C LEU A 136 -3.55 13.03 3.75
N ILE A 137 -3.49 11.76 4.11
CA ILE A 137 -2.28 10.95 4.13
C ILE A 137 -2.54 9.69 3.30
N GLU A 138 -1.62 9.37 2.39
CA GLU A 138 -1.82 8.38 1.34
C GLU A 138 -0.89 7.19 1.54
N SER A 139 -1.45 5.99 1.53
CA SER A 139 -0.69 4.75 1.71
C SER A 139 -0.32 4.08 0.38
N SER A 140 0.83 3.44 0.37
CA SER A 140 1.25 2.51 -0.68
C SER A 140 0.34 1.28 -0.72
N PHE A 141 0.35 0.56 -1.84
CA PHE A 141 -0.40 -0.67 -1.99
C PHE A 141 0.23 -1.83 -1.20
N PHE A 142 -0.61 -2.65 -0.58
CA PHE A 142 -0.21 -3.97 -0.11
C PHE A 142 -0.11 -4.91 -1.32
N PRO A 143 1.05 -5.56 -1.54
CA PRO A 143 1.20 -6.44 -2.69
C PRO A 143 0.41 -7.75 -2.50
N ALA A 144 -0.01 -8.36 -3.60
CA ALA A 144 -0.53 -9.72 -3.59
C ALA A 144 0.55 -10.72 -3.17
N LEU A 145 0.14 -11.88 -2.66
CA LEU A 145 1.07 -12.94 -2.27
C LEU A 145 1.96 -13.38 -3.45
N GLN A 146 1.42 -13.42 -4.66
CA GLN A 146 2.15 -13.91 -5.84
C GLN A 146 3.14 -12.89 -6.43
N GLY A 147 3.14 -11.63 -6.02
CA GLY A 147 4.07 -10.62 -6.55
C GLY A 147 3.51 -9.19 -6.61
N GLU A 148 4.32 -8.29 -7.17
CA GLU A 148 4.06 -6.84 -7.22
C GLU A 148 3.12 -6.39 -8.34
N THR A 149 2.94 -7.21 -9.37
CA THR A 149 2.13 -6.87 -10.54
C THR A 149 0.62 -7.00 -10.29
N GLY A 150 0.23 -7.52 -9.13
CA GLY A 150 -1.15 -7.74 -8.76
C GLY A 150 -1.55 -6.98 -7.49
N LYS A 151 -2.74 -6.40 -7.51
CA LYS A 151 -3.50 -6.02 -6.31
C LYS A 151 -4.08 -7.29 -5.68
N MET A 152 -4.15 -7.37 -4.36
CA MET A 152 -4.97 -8.39 -3.68
C MET A 152 -6.41 -8.33 -4.21
N SER A 153 -6.92 -9.46 -4.68
CA SER A 153 -8.26 -9.54 -5.27
C SER A 153 -9.09 -10.61 -4.61
N ALA A 154 -10.32 -10.24 -4.23
CA ALA A 154 -11.33 -11.18 -3.76
C ALA A 154 -11.66 -12.30 -4.75
N SER A 155 -11.36 -12.08 -6.03
CA SER A 155 -11.54 -13.10 -7.05
C SER A 155 -10.47 -14.20 -7.03
N ASP A 156 -9.32 -14.00 -6.37
CA ASP A 156 -8.33 -15.05 -6.12
C ASP A 156 -8.07 -15.19 -4.61
N PRO A 157 -8.71 -16.16 -3.94
CA PRO A 157 -8.54 -16.41 -2.51
C PRO A 157 -7.10 -16.74 -2.09
N ASN A 158 -6.21 -17.08 -3.03
CA ASN A 158 -4.80 -17.36 -2.74
C ASN A 158 -3.91 -16.13 -2.88
N SER A 159 -4.45 -15.00 -3.36
CA SER A 159 -3.72 -13.74 -3.51
C SER A 159 -3.55 -12.95 -2.21
N ALA A 160 -4.34 -13.28 -1.19
CA ALA A 160 -4.39 -12.55 0.07
C ALA A 160 -4.47 -13.47 1.29
N ILE A 161 -4.06 -12.91 2.43
CA ILE A 161 -4.30 -13.46 3.77
C ILE A 161 -5.57 -12.82 4.32
N TYR A 162 -6.59 -13.62 4.61
CA TYR A 162 -7.85 -13.14 5.14
C TYR A 162 -7.82 -13.14 6.67
N VAL A 163 -8.53 -12.18 7.26
CA VAL A 163 -8.75 -12.13 8.72
C VAL A 163 -9.61 -13.29 9.25
N THR A 164 -10.19 -14.09 8.35
CA THR A 164 -10.92 -15.32 8.64
C THR A 164 -10.09 -16.59 8.39
N ASP A 165 -8.87 -16.47 7.88
CA ASP A 165 -8.00 -17.63 7.67
C ASP A 165 -7.61 -18.25 9.03
N SER A 166 -7.51 -19.58 9.07
CA SER A 166 -6.93 -20.30 10.21
C SER A 166 -5.40 -20.22 10.18
N SER A 167 -4.73 -20.42 11.31
CA SER A 167 -3.25 -20.43 11.38
C SER A 167 -2.63 -21.47 10.41
N LYS A 168 -3.32 -22.61 10.17
CA LYS A 168 -2.94 -23.58 9.13
C LYS A 168 -3.14 -23.03 7.71
N GLY A 169 -4.22 -22.32 7.46
CA GLY A 169 -4.49 -21.63 6.19
C GLY A 169 -3.43 -20.58 5.86
N ILE A 170 -3.12 -19.71 6.82
CA ILE A 170 -2.06 -18.69 6.72
C ILE A 170 -0.72 -19.36 6.38
N LYS A 171 -0.34 -20.39 7.15
CA LYS A 171 0.89 -21.17 6.90
C LYS A 171 0.93 -21.74 5.48
N ASN A 172 -0.16 -22.33 5.00
CA ASN A 172 -0.21 -22.91 3.66
C ASN A 172 -0.05 -21.83 2.58
N LYS A 173 -0.75 -20.70 2.74
CA LYS A 173 -0.71 -19.61 1.76
C LYS A 173 0.67 -18.95 1.68
N VAL A 174 1.27 -18.62 2.82
CA VAL A 174 2.61 -18.03 2.85
C VAL A 174 3.65 -18.98 2.24
N ASN A 175 3.59 -20.27 2.58
CA ASN A 175 4.58 -21.22 2.06
C ASN A 175 4.43 -21.46 0.55
N ARG A 176 3.19 -21.59 0.05
CA ARG A 176 2.93 -21.99 -1.35
C ARG A 176 2.83 -20.82 -2.33
N TYR A 177 2.24 -19.71 -1.92
CA TYR A 177 1.85 -18.62 -2.82
C TYR A 177 2.64 -17.34 -2.61
N ALA A 178 3.25 -17.12 -1.43
CA ALA A 178 4.09 -15.94 -1.24
C ALA A 178 5.37 -16.04 -2.08
N PHE A 179 5.51 -15.15 -3.07
CA PHE A 179 6.67 -15.07 -3.93
C PHE A 179 7.93 -14.72 -3.11
N SER A 180 9.02 -15.42 -3.40
CA SER A 180 10.29 -15.32 -2.68
C SER A 180 11.36 -14.72 -3.58
N GLY A 181 12.12 -13.77 -3.06
CA GLY A 181 13.33 -13.25 -3.68
C GLY A 181 14.59 -14.08 -3.38
N GLY A 182 14.46 -15.17 -2.61
CA GLY A 182 15.53 -16.15 -2.41
C GLY A 182 15.89 -16.94 -3.67
N GLN A 183 16.93 -17.79 -3.58
CA GLN A 183 17.46 -18.54 -4.72
C GLN A 183 16.89 -19.97 -4.74
N ASP A 184 16.93 -20.61 -5.91
CA ASP A 184 16.39 -21.97 -6.13
C ASP A 184 17.11 -23.07 -5.34
N SER A 185 18.39 -22.86 -4.99
CA SER A 185 19.19 -23.79 -4.20
C SER A 185 19.81 -23.11 -2.99
N ILE A 186 20.03 -23.87 -1.92
CA ILE A 186 20.68 -23.38 -0.70
C ILE A 186 22.08 -22.87 -1.03
N GLU A 187 22.84 -23.57 -1.87
CA GLU A 187 24.19 -23.16 -2.28
C GLU A 187 24.19 -21.79 -2.95
N ASN A 188 23.31 -21.59 -3.93
CA ASN A 188 23.14 -20.30 -4.59
C ASN A 188 22.68 -19.23 -3.61
N HIS A 189 21.77 -19.58 -2.69
CA HIS A 189 21.28 -18.64 -1.69
C HIS A 189 22.38 -18.18 -0.74
N ARG A 190 23.24 -19.10 -0.26
CA ARG A 190 24.41 -18.74 0.57
C ARG A 190 25.40 -17.86 -0.19
N LYS A 191 25.50 -18.03 -1.51
CA LYS A 191 26.46 -17.30 -2.36
C LYS A 191 25.97 -15.93 -2.80
N TYR A 192 24.73 -15.83 -3.23
CA TYR A 192 24.16 -14.63 -3.87
C TYR A 192 23.14 -13.88 -3.01
N GLY A 193 22.66 -14.51 -1.92
CA GLY A 193 21.64 -13.92 -1.06
C GLY A 193 20.25 -13.82 -1.68
N ALA A 194 19.38 -13.07 -1.02
CA ALA A 194 18.01 -12.80 -1.47
C ALA A 194 17.87 -11.41 -2.09
N ASN A 195 17.04 -11.31 -3.13
CA ASN A 195 16.57 -10.02 -3.63
C ASN A 195 15.38 -9.54 -2.78
N LEU A 196 15.64 -8.62 -1.84
CA LEU A 196 14.62 -8.10 -0.93
C LEU A 196 13.58 -7.21 -1.62
N GLU A 197 13.92 -6.61 -2.77
CA GLU A 197 13.01 -5.72 -3.47
C GLU A 197 11.77 -6.43 -3.99
N VAL A 198 11.89 -7.72 -4.33
CA VAL A 198 10.78 -8.52 -4.88
C VAL A 198 10.19 -9.50 -3.87
N ASP A 199 10.81 -9.67 -2.69
CA ASP A 199 10.40 -10.68 -1.72
C ASP A 199 9.14 -10.25 -0.93
N ILE A 200 8.03 -10.95 -1.19
CA ILE A 200 6.75 -10.64 -0.56
C ILE A 200 6.78 -10.90 0.95
N PRO A 201 7.41 -11.98 1.47
CA PRO A 201 7.53 -12.16 2.91
C PRO A 201 8.20 -10.99 3.65
N VAL A 202 9.32 -10.49 3.14
CA VAL A 202 10.02 -9.32 3.72
C VAL A 202 9.15 -8.07 3.66
N LYS A 203 8.40 -7.86 2.57
CA LYS A 203 7.46 -6.73 2.47
C LYS A 203 6.34 -6.81 3.50
N TYR A 204 5.74 -7.99 3.66
CA TYR A 204 4.71 -8.22 4.68
C TYR A 204 5.25 -8.00 6.09
N LEU A 205 6.46 -8.48 6.40
CA LEU A 205 7.13 -8.15 7.66
C LEU A 205 7.34 -6.62 7.80
N GLY A 206 7.70 -5.95 6.72
CA GLY A 206 7.78 -4.48 6.66
C GLY A 206 6.49 -3.76 7.04
N PHE A 207 5.32 -4.38 6.85
CA PHE A 207 4.04 -3.83 7.29
C PHE A 207 3.67 -4.26 8.72
N PHE A 208 3.83 -5.53 9.07
CA PHE A 208 3.18 -6.11 10.25
C PHE A 208 4.10 -6.41 11.42
N LEU A 209 5.42 -6.53 11.21
CA LEU A 209 6.36 -6.71 12.30
C LEU A 209 6.60 -5.36 12.99
N GLU A 210 6.32 -5.22 14.28
CA GLU A 210 6.42 -3.90 14.95
C GLU A 210 7.88 -3.47 15.24
N ASP A 211 8.78 -4.43 15.44
CA ASP A 211 10.18 -4.21 15.79
C ASP A 211 11.03 -3.88 14.55
N ASP A 212 11.54 -2.65 14.49
CA ASP A 212 12.40 -2.17 13.39
C ASP A 212 13.78 -2.85 13.40
N ALA A 213 14.34 -3.11 14.58
CA ALA A 213 15.66 -3.74 14.71
C ALA A 213 15.62 -5.20 14.27
N GLU A 214 14.54 -5.92 14.60
CA GLU A 214 14.32 -7.27 14.12
C GLU A 214 14.13 -7.29 12.58
N LEU A 215 13.34 -6.37 12.03
CA LEU A 215 13.14 -6.28 10.59
C LEU A 215 14.47 -6.02 9.84
N ASP A 216 15.28 -5.09 10.34
CA ASP A 216 16.57 -4.76 9.75
C ASP A 216 17.57 -5.93 9.87
N HIS A 217 17.54 -6.67 10.97
CA HIS A 217 18.30 -7.91 11.11
C HIS A 217 17.88 -8.94 10.05
N ILE A 218 16.57 -9.20 9.89
CA ILE A 218 16.06 -10.13 8.89
C ILE A 218 16.51 -9.71 7.48
N ARG A 219 16.34 -8.42 7.13
CA ARG A 219 16.78 -7.88 5.83
C ARG A 219 18.28 -8.12 5.60
N LYS A 220 19.12 -7.80 6.59
CA LYS A 220 20.57 -7.96 6.50
C LYS A 220 20.99 -9.42 6.34
N GLU A 221 20.44 -10.32 7.15
CA GLU A 221 20.81 -11.73 7.15
C GLU A 221 20.28 -12.47 5.92
N TYR A 222 19.04 -12.19 5.51
CA TYR A 222 18.44 -12.80 4.33
C TYR A 222 19.03 -12.25 3.03
N GLY A 223 19.24 -10.93 2.94
CA GLY A 223 19.92 -10.30 1.80
C GLY A 223 21.35 -10.79 1.62
N ALA A 224 22.03 -11.17 2.69
CA ALA A 224 23.37 -11.76 2.64
C ALA A 224 23.38 -13.30 2.51
N GLY A 225 22.22 -13.95 2.42
CA GLY A 225 22.11 -15.41 2.30
C GLY A 225 22.39 -16.21 3.58
N ARG A 226 22.52 -15.55 4.74
CA ARG A 226 22.74 -16.18 6.05
C ARG A 226 21.45 -16.70 6.70
N MET A 227 20.33 -16.06 6.43
CA MET A 227 18.99 -16.57 6.76
C MET A 227 18.37 -17.18 5.50
N LEU A 228 17.65 -18.30 5.60
CA LEU A 228 16.99 -18.94 4.47
C LEU A 228 15.54 -18.43 4.30
N THR A 229 14.99 -18.53 3.08
CA THR A 229 13.59 -18.17 2.78
C THR A 229 12.59 -18.84 3.73
N GLY A 230 12.81 -20.11 4.08
CA GLY A 230 11.93 -20.84 5.01
C GLY A 230 11.88 -20.23 6.41
N GLU A 231 12.99 -19.64 6.88
CA GLU A 231 13.08 -18.98 8.19
C GLU A 231 12.32 -17.65 8.17
N VAL A 232 12.49 -16.85 7.11
CA VAL A 232 11.74 -15.59 6.90
C VAL A 232 10.24 -15.87 6.82
N LYS A 233 9.83 -16.85 6.01
CA LYS A 233 8.42 -17.24 5.89
C LYS A 233 7.86 -17.74 7.22
N LYS A 234 8.62 -18.52 7.99
CA LYS A 234 8.21 -18.96 9.33
C LYS A 234 7.93 -17.77 10.25
N ARG A 235 8.84 -16.79 10.30
CA ARG A 235 8.65 -15.58 11.11
C ARG A 235 7.41 -14.79 10.67
N LEU A 236 7.20 -14.64 9.37
CA LEU A 236 6.00 -14.01 8.85
C LEU A 236 4.71 -14.74 9.27
N ILE A 237 4.70 -16.07 9.20
CA ILE A 237 3.54 -16.88 9.61
C ILE A 237 3.20 -16.63 11.07
N GLU A 238 4.19 -16.54 11.95
CA GLU A 238 3.99 -16.25 13.37
C GLU A 238 3.33 -14.87 13.57
N VAL A 239 3.89 -13.83 12.96
CA VAL A 239 3.36 -12.45 13.03
C VAL A 239 1.93 -12.37 12.52
N LEU A 240 1.65 -12.95 11.35
CA LEU A 240 0.31 -12.93 10.75
C LEU A 240 -0.70 -13.76 11.54
N SER A 241 -0.29 -14.94 12.05
CA SER A 241 -1.19 -15.79 12.83
C SER A 241 -1.60 -15.10 14.12
N GLU A 242 -0.66 -14.48 14.83
CA GLU A 242 -0.96 -13.73 16.04
C GLU A 242 -1.91 -12.55 15.77
N LEU A 243 -1.66 -11.80 14.69
CA LEU A 243 -2.51 -10.68 14.28
C LEU A 243 -3.94 -11.13 13.98
N VAL A 244 -4.10 -12.18 13.18
CA VAL A 244 -5.40 -12.72 12.78
C VAL A 244 -6.13 -13.31 13.99
N GLU A 245 -5.45 -14.03 14.87
CA GLU A 245 -6.04 -14.57 16.10
C GLU A 245 -6.50 -13.47 17.07
N ARG A 246 -5.72 -12.38 17.20
CA ARG A 246 -6.16 -11.18 17.95
C ARG A 246 -7.41 -10.57 17.34
N HIS A 247 -7.43 -10.40 16.02
CA HIS A 247 -8.58 -9.85 15.31
C HIS A 247 -9.83 -10.73 15.49
N GLN A 248 -9.70 -12.05 15.33
CA GLN A 248 -10.81 -12.99 15.47
C GLN A 248 -11.38 -12.97 16.90
N ARG A 249 -10.53 -12.92 17.93
CA ARG A 249 -10.97 -12.75 19.32
C ARG A 249 -11.71 -11.43 19.53
N ALA A 250 -11.18 -10.33 19.02
CA ALA A 250 -11.83 -9.02 19.14
C ALA A 250 -13.17 -8.99 18.40
N ARG A 251 -13.23 -9.56 17.18
CA ARG A 251 -14.45 -9.67 16.38
C ARG A 251 -15.51 -10.53 17.05
N ALA A 252 -15.12 -11.63 17.69
CA ALA A 252 -16.04 -12.50 18.42
C ALA A 252 -16.67 -11.81 19.65
N ALA A 253 -16.02 -10.77 20.18
CA ALA A 253 -16.57 -9.96 21.27
C ALA A 253 -17.51 -8.84 20.80
N VAL A 254 -17.65 -8.62 19.49
CA VAL A 254 -18.57 -7.60 18.94
C VAL A 254 -19.99 -8.15 18.95
N THR A 255 -20.89 -7.47 19.66
CA THR A 255 -22.32 -7.80 19.67
C THR A 255 -23.12 -6.93 18.70
N ASP A 256 -24.34 -7.34 18.40
CA ASP A 256 -25.26 -6.55 17.57
C ASP A 256 -25.56 -5.19 18.23
N GLU A 257 -25.70 -5.14 19.56
CA GLU A 257 -25.88 -3.88 20.28
C GLU A 257 -24.67 -2.95 20.17
N MET A 258 -23.45 -3.50 20.12
CA MET A 258 -22.24 -2.70 19.89
C MET A 258 -22.23 -2.12 18.46
N VAL A 259 -22.67 -2.91 17.47
CA VAL A 259 -22.78 -2.45 16.07
C VAL A 259 -23.85 -1.36 15.96
N ASP A 260 -25.03 -1.59 16.52
CA ASP A 260 -26.13 -0.62 16.53
C ASP A 260 -25.70 0.68 17.23
N ALA A 261 -25.07 0.56 18.41
CA ALA A 261 -24.54 1.70 19.13
C ALA A 261 -23.48 2.45 18.30
N PHE A 262 -22.61 1.74 17.57
CA PHE A 262 -21.58 2.33 16.74
C PHE A 262 -22.16 3.05 15.51
N MET A 263 -23.17 2.46 14.86
CA MET A 263 -23.81 2.98 13.65
C MET A 263 -24.89 4.03 13.92
N ALA A 264 -25.41 4.11 15.14
CA ALA A 264 -26.37 5.14 15.54
C ALA A 264 -25.74 6.55 15.51
N ALA A 265 -26.48 7.49 14.92
CA ALA A 265 -26.14 8.91 14.97
C ALA A 265 -26.19 9.40 16.42
N ARG A 266 -25.03 9.78 16.96
CA ARG A 266 -24.90 10.23 18.35
C ARG A 266 -23.78 11.25 18.48
N PRO A 267 -23.81 12.11 19.52
CA PRO A 267 -22.64 12.89 19.90
C PRO A 267 -21.48 11.95 20.20
N LEU A 268 -20.30 12.26 19.64
CA LEU A 268 -19.09 11.54 20.02
C LEU A 268 -18.72 11.93 21.46
N PRO A 269 -18.22 10.97 22.27
CA PRO A 269 -17.71 11.29 23.60
C PRO A 269 -16.63 12.37 23.48
N HIS A 270 -16.45 13.18 24.53
CA HIS A 270 -15.33 14.13 24.60
C HIS A 270 -14.00 13.34 24.56
N MET A 271 -13.46 13.15 23.36
CA MET A 271 -12.22 12.39 23.13
C MET A 271 -10.96 13.21 23.38
N PHE A 272 -11.11 14.53 23.59
CA PHE A 272 -10.01 15.47 23.81
C PHE A 272 -10.37 16.36 25.01
N SER A 273 -9.61 16.20 26.10
CA SER A 273 -9.58 17.05 27.30
C SER A 273 -8.34 17.93 27.29
#